data_AF-A0A6A6EPV1-F1
#
_entry.id   AF-A0A6A6EPV1-F1
#
_cell.length_a   1.000
_cell.length_b   1.000
_cell.length_c   1.000
_cell.angle_alpha   90.00
_cell.angle_beta   90.00
_cell.angle_gamma   90.00
#
_symmetry.space_group_name_H-M   'P 1'
#
loop_
_entity.id
_entity.type
_entity.pdbx_description
1 polymer ?
#
loop_
_entity_poly.entity_id
_entity_poly.type
_entity_poly.pdbx_seq_one_letter_code
_entity_poly.pdbx_strand_id
1 'polypeptide(L)'
;MQPKTCIYHDDRRRECSRMEDVFALAYCTLAATFAKDCSQGLFREDNKVSLGPKNGYSLCIRDVDEDFSRDVEQAELNQRGWVFQERALSRRIIHFTATQTYWECGKMTSCESADQIHNAVSRDRNPLNSSHFPICDSSGFQHDNSSAFEYTFTQYSKLSLTYPEDRPLAITGLETRLEDFYTTTSAHGILEKFFHKSLLWHRVEDDGLVRIEGFKDLSVPTWSWMAYRGEIGYCALPTRWNGKKKLNSLMTDLTRKYAHLNLR
;
A
#
# COMPACT_ATOMS: atom_id res chain seq x y z
N MET A 1 37.32 7.95 -18.51
CA MET A 1 36.00 7.94 -19.16
C MET A 1 34.96 7.56 -18.11
N GLN A 2 34.18 8.51 -17.61
CA GLN A 2 33.01 8.24 -16.78
C GLN A 2 31.77 8.34 -17.64
N PRO A 3 31.08 7.23 -17.94
CA PRO A 3 29.73 7.33 -18.47
C PRO A 3 28.74 6.40 -17.75
N LYS A 4 27.48 6.84 -17.70
CA LYS A 4 26.22 6.06 -17.53
C LYS A 4 25.44 6.14 -16.21
N THR A 5 25.86 6.85 -15.16
CA THR A 5 25.02 6.98 -13.95
C THR A 5 23.95 8.08 -14.07
N CYS A 6 24.24 9.23 -14.67
CA CYS A 6 23.28 10.34 -14.72
C CYS A 6 22.07 10.06 -15.63
N ILE A 7 22.28 9.42 -16.79
CA ILE A 7 21.19 9.09 -17.74
C ILE A 7 20.19 8.10 -17.12
N TYR A 8 20.67 7.12 -16.35
CA TYR A 8 19.80 6.15 -15.68
C TYR A 8 18.98 6.79 -14.55
N HIS A 9 19.55 7.78 -13.84
CA HIS A 9 18.86 8.47 -12.75
C HIS A 9 17.76 9.43 -13.22
N ASP A 10 18.03 10.18 -14.29
CA ASP A 10 17.03 11.09 -14.88
C ASP A 10 15.87 10.31 -15.52
N ASP A 11 16.17 9.23 -16.24
CA ASP A 11 15.15 8.38 -16.85
C ASP A 11 14.30 7.70 -15.77
N ARG A 12 14.92 7.25 -14.68
CA ARG A 12 14.17 6.68 -13.56
C ARG A 12 13.26 7.70 -12.89
N ARG A 13 13.72 8.93 -12.59
CA ARG A 13 12.84 9.97 -12.02
C ARG A 13 11.68 10.29 -12.96
N ARG A 14 11.95 10.38 -14.25
CA ARG A 14 10.94 10.63 -15.28
C ARG A 14 9.90 9.50 -15.32
N GLU A 15 10.32 8.25 -15.35
CA GLU A 15 9.39 7.13 -15.39
C GLU A 15 8.63 6.97 -14.06
N CYS A 16 9.26 7.21 -12.91
CA CYS A 16 8.58 7.26 -11.62
C CYS A 16 7.50 8.34 -11.57
N SER A 17 7.76 9.53 -12.15
CA SER A 17 6.75 10.61 -12.23
C SER A 17 5.53 10.24 -13.08
N ARG A 18 5.67 9.26 -13.99
CA ARG A 18 4.60 8.78 -14.87
C ARG A 18 3.89 7.53 -14.35
N MET A 19 4.42 6.86 -13.32
CA MET A 19 3.81 5.64 -12.78
C MET A 19 2.37 5.88 -12.36
N GLU A 20 2.08 7.05 -11.79
CA GLU A 20 0.70 7.38 -11.42
C GLU A 20 -0.23 7.35 -12.64
N ASP A 21 0.12 8.08 -13.70
CA ASP A 21 -0.69 8.15 -14.91
C ASP A 21 -0.83 6.78 -15.57
N VAL A 22 0.25 6.01 -15.65
CA VAL A 22 0.25 4.69 -16.30
C VAL A 22 -0.76 3.76 -15.65
N PHE A 23 -0.73 3.62 -14.32
CA PHE A 23 -1.64 2.69 -13.62
C PHE A 23 -3.05 3.26 -13.47
N ALA A 24 -3.19 4.57 -13.23
CA ALA A 24 -4.51 5.19 -13.07
C ALA A 24 -5.32 5.28 -14.38
N LEU A 25 -4.63 5.39 -15.52
CA LEU A 25 -5.26 5.45 -16.84
C LEU A 25 -5.30 4.08 -17.53
N ALA A 26 -4.62 3.07 -17.00
CA ALA A 26 -4.76 1.70 -17.50
C ALA A 26 -6.22 1.24 -17.40
N TYR A 27 -6.70 0.57 -18.45
CA TYR A 27 -8.03 -0.03 -18.42
C TYR A 27 -8.11 -1.15 -17.36
N CYS A 28 -7.06 -1.98 -17.32
CA CYS A 28 -6.87 -3.09 -16.41
C CYS A 28 -5.36 -3.39 -16.28
N THR A 29 -4.94 -3.70 -15.06
CA THR A 29 -3.57 -4.14 -14.73
C THR A 29 -3.54 -5.65 -14.53
N LEU A 30 -2.57 -6.32 -15.15
CA LEU A 30 -2.34 -7.75 -14.94
C LEU A 30 -1.20 -7.92 -13.94
N ALA A 31 -1.49 -8.55 -12.80
CA ALA A 31 -0.51 -8.78 -11.75
C ALA A 31 -0.15 -10.27 -11.70
N ALA A 32 1.12 -10.57 -11.94
CA ALA A 32 1.70 -11.90 -11.69
C ALA A 32 1.93 -12.08 -10.18
N THR A 33 0.85 -12.09 -9.40
CA THR A 33 0.86 -12.03 -7.93
C THR A 33 1.66 -13.16 -7.27
N PHE A 34 1.65 -14.36 -7.86
CA PHE A 34 2.46 -15.48 -7.36
C PHE A 34 3.93 -15.43 -7.78
N ALA A 35 4.25 -14.65 -8.81
CA ALA A 35 5.59 -14.65 -9.39
C ALA A 35 6.56 -13.90 -8.48
N LYS A 36 7.64 -14.57 -8.11
CA LYS A 36 8.73 -14.00 -7.32
C LYS A 36 9.47 -12.89 -8.08
N ASP A 37 9.64 -13.09 -9.39
CA ASP A 37 10.29 -12.15 -10.30
C ASP A 37 9.78 -12.35 -11.74
N CYS A 38 10.32 -11.56 -12.68
CA CYS A 38 9.87 -11.55 -14.06
C CYS A 38 10.16 -12.85 -14.85
N SER A 39 10.93 -13.81 -14.29
CA SER A 39 11.27 -15.05 -14.99
C SER A 39 10.16 -16.11 -14.93
N GLN A 40 9.23 -16.02 -13.98
CA GLN A 40 8.22 -17.06 -13.74
C GLN A 40 6.96 -16.91 -14.61
N GLY A 41 6.79 -15.76 -15.28
CA GLY A 41 5.63 -15.50 -16.13
C GLY A 41 4.32 -15.30 -15.35
N LEU A 42 3.20 -15.31 -16.08
CA LEU A 42 1.87 -14.98 -15.55
C LEU A 42 1.02 -16.21 -15.24
N PHE A 43 1.29 -17.33 -15.92
CA PHE A 43 0.45 -18.52 -15.88
C PHE A 43 1.11 -19.61 -15.05
N ARG A 44 0.38 -20.10 -14.06
CA ARG A 44 0.78 -21.26 -13.26
C ARG A 44 0.57 -22.56 -14.02
N GLU A 45 1.29 -23.60 -13.62
CA GLU A 45 0.94 -24.96 -13.99
C GLU A 45 -0.35 -25.37 -13.26
N ASP A 46 -1.30 -25.90 -14.01
CA ASP A 46 -2.66 -26.14 -13.53
C ASP A 46 -2.74 -27.48 -12.78
N ASN A 47 -2.88 -27.45 -11.45
CA ASN A 47 -3.10 -28.65 -10.62
C ASN A 47 -4.55 -29.14 -10.70
N LYS A 48 -5.01 -29.41 -11.93
CA LYS A 48 -6.37 -29.89 -12.22
C LYS A 48 -6.38 -31.40 -12.30
N VAL A 49 -7.30 -32.03 -11.58
CA VAL A 49 -7.63 -33.43 -11.82
C VAL A 49 -8.74 -33.47 -12.87
N SER A 50 -8.37 -33.85 -14.09
CA SER A 50 -9.31 -34.07 -15.18
C SER A 50 -9.79 -35.52 -15.15
N LEU A 51 -11.07 -35.72 -14.86
CA LEU A 51 -11.71 -37.01 -15.09
C LEU A 51 -12.05 -37.10 -16.58
N GLY A 52 -11.51 -38.15 -17.22
CA GLY A 52 -11.69 -38.40 -18.65
C GLY A 52 -13.16 -38.44 -19.07
N PRO A 53 -13.46 -38.24 -20.36
CA PRO A 53 -14.82 -38.00 -20.80
C PRO A 53 -15.74 -39.17 -20.50
N LYS A 54 -16.72 -38.96 -19.61
CA LYS A 54 -17.90 -39.83 -19.51
C LYS A 54 -19.01 -39.14 -20.30
N ASN A 55 -19.51 -39.81 -21.35
CA ASN A 55 -20.58 -39.31 -22.22
C ASN A 55 -20.26 -37.97 -22.94
N GLY A 56 -18.99 -37.72 -23.28
CA GLY A 56 -18.59 -36.53 -24.04
C GLY A 56 -18.31 -35.27 -23.21
N TYR A 57 -18.47 -35.33 -21.89
CA TYR A 57 -18.14 -34.24 -20.97
C TYR A 57 -16.87 -34.56 -20.19
N SER A 58 -15.93 -33.62 -20.10
CA SER A 58 -14.81 -33.69 -19.18
C SER A 58 -15.17 -32.97 -17.89
N LEU A 59 -14.89 -33.60 -16.74
CA LEU A 59 -15.07 -32.99 -15.42
C LEU A 59 -13.70 -32.64 -14.86
N CYS A 60 -13.50 -31.36 -14.56
CA CYS A 60 -12.31 -30.87 -13.89
C CYS A 60 -12.65 -30.56 -12.44
N ILE A 61 -11.96 -31.21 -11.50
CA ILE A 61 -12.08 -30.90 -10.07
C ILE A 61 -10.84 -30.12 -9.65
N ARG A 62 -11.06 -29.01 -8.95
CA ARG A 62 -9.99 -28.21 -8.35
C ARG A 62 -10.36 -27.92 -6.89
N ASP A 63 -9.39 -28.09 -6.01
CA ASP A 63 -9.50 -27.61 -4.63
C ASP A 63 -9.19 -26.10 -4.64
N VAL A 64 -10.19 -25.28 -4.30
CA VAL A 64 -10.06 -23.82 -4.34
C VAL A 64 -10.63 -23.25 -3.05
N ASP A 65 -9.76 -22.59 -2.30
CA ASP A 65 -10.09 -21.86 -1.09
C ASP A 65 -10.17 -20.36 -1.40
N GLU A 66 -11.13 -19.67 -0.78
CA GLU A 66 -11.45 -18.26 -1.04
C GLU A 66 -10.76 -17.32 -0.06
N ASP A 67 -9.42 -17.37 -0.02
CA ASP A 67 -8.62 -16.51 0.86
C ASP A 67 -7.83 -15.45 0.09
N PHE A 68 -8.48 -14.33 -0.22
CA PHE A 68 -7.84 -13.20 -0.89
C PHE A 68 -6.70 -12.58 -0.07
N SER A 69 -6.80 -12.62 1.27
CA SER A 69 -5.75 -12.00 2.09
C SER A 69 -4.45 -12.79 1.96
N ARG A 70 -4.54 -14.12 2.08
CA ARG A 70 -3.41 -15.01 1.85
C ARG A 70 -2.90 -14.94 0.41
N ASP A 71 -3.81 -15.03 -0.56
CA ASP A 71 -3.44 -15.27 -1.96
C ASP A 71 -3.05 -13.99 -2.70
N VAL A 72 -3.49 -12.82 -2.23
CA VAL A 72 -3.17 -11.51 -2.81
C VAL A 72 -2.45 -10.62 -1.80
N GLU A 73 -3.09 -10.21 -0.70
CA GLU A 73 -2.52 -9.17 0.18
C GLU A 73 -1.18 -9.57 0.80
N GLN A 74 -1.02 -10.84 1.16
CA GLN A 74 0.19 -11.40 1.77
C GLN A 74 1.18 -11.96 0.73
N ALA A 75 0.81 -12.03 -0.54
CA ALA A 75 1.65 -12.60 -1.59
C ALA A 75 2.95 -11.81 -1.79
N GLU A 76 4.01 -12.49 -2.24
CA GLU A 76 5.36 -11.92 -2.40
C GLU A 76 5.37 -10.63 -3.23
N LEU A 77 4.55 -10.57 -4.30
CA LEU A 77 4.47 -9.39 -5.15
C LEU A 77 4.02 -8.15 -4.36
N ASN A 78 3.01 -8.29 -3.49
CA ASN A 78 2.45 -7.20 -2.70
C ASN A 78 3.30 -6.80 -1.48
N GLN A 79 4.39 -7.53 -1.20
CA GLN A 79 5.39 -7.12 -0.20
C GLN A 79 6.39 -6.07 -0.75
N ARG A 80 6.29 -5.72 -2.04
CA ARG A 80 7.19 -4.78 -2.72
C ARG A 80 6.63 -3.36 -2.67
N GLY A 81 7.43 -2.41 -2.23
CA GLY A 81 7.03 -1.00 -2.07
C GLY A 81 6.54 -0.35 -3.36
N TRP A 82 7.19 -0.63 -4.48
CA TRP A 82 6.73 -0.16 -5.81
C TRP A 82 5.35 -0.70 -6.17
N VAL A 83 5.09 -1.99 -5.94
CA VAL A 83 3.83 -2.65 -6.30
C VAL A 83 2.65 -2.07 -5.54
N PHE A 84 2.86 -1.60 -4.31
CA PHE A 84 1.80 -0.96 -3.55
C PHE A 84 1.24 0.27 -4.25
N GLN A 85 2.10 1.08 -4.88
CA GLN A 85 1.66 2.18 -5.73
C GLN A 85 0.91 1.67 -6.98
N GLU A 86 1.43 0.63 -7.64
CA GLU A 86 0.80 0.03 -8.83
C GLU A 86 -0.62 -0.47 -8.53
N ARG A 87 -0.79 -1.15 -7.39
CA ARG A 87 -2.08 -1.68 -6.94
C ARG A 87 -3.04 -0.57 -6.54
N ALA A 88 -2.62 0.36 -5.68
CA ALA A 88 -3.46 1.45 -5.17
C ALA A 88 -4.00 2.35 -6.29
N LEU A 89 -3.21 2.58 -7.34
CA LEU A 89 -3.57 3.49 -8.42
C LEU A 89 -4.33 2.80 -9.56
N SER A 90 -4.27 1.47 -9.64
CA SER A 90 -4.98 0.69 -10.64
C SER A 90 -6.47 0.61 -10.33
N ARG A 91 -7.32 0.98 -11.30
CA ARG A 91 -8.79 0.93 -11.13
C ARG A 91 -9.36 -0.49 -11.22
N ARG A 92 -8.64 -1.38 -11.91
CA ARG A 92 -9.01 -2.79 -12.13
C ARG A 92 -7.76 -3.63 -12.20
N ILE A 93 -7.73 -4.75 -11.47
CA ILE A 93 -6.58 -5.65 -11.43
C ILE A 93 -7.04 -7.09 -11.58
N ILE A 94 -6.37 -7.83 -12.45
CA ILE A 94 -6.43 -9.29 -12.47
C ILE A 94 -5.17 -9.81 -11.77
N HIS A 95 -5.37 -10.48 -10.64
CA HIS A 95 -4.31 -11.14 -9.89
C HIS A 95 -4.22 -12.60 -10.32
N PHE A 96 -3.09 -12.97 -10.90
CA PHE A 96 -2.73 -14.36 -11.12
C PHE A 96 -1.98 -14.83 -9.86
N THR A 97 -2.67 -15.58 -9.00
CA THR A 97 -2.10 -16.11 -7.76
C THR A 97 -1.69 -17.57 -7.94
N ALA A 98 -1.11 -18.18 -6.90
CA ALA A 98 -0.72 -19.58 -6.92
C ALA A 98 -1.93 -20.51 -6.96
N THR A 99 -3.09 -20.05 -6.45
CA THR A 99 -4.29 -20.86 -6.15
C THR A 99 -5.45 -20.62 -7.11
N GLN A 100 -5.64 -19.39 -7.60
CA GLN A 100 -6.66 -19.03 -8.59
C GLN A 100 -6.44 -17.61 -9.14
N THR A 101 -7.24 -17.24 -10.14
CA THR A 101 -7.29 -15.86 -10.61
C THR A 101 -8.28 -15.07 -9.78
N TYR A 102 -7.89 -13.87 -9.36
CA TYR A 102 -8.78 -12.91 -8.70
C TYR A 102 -8.96 -11.66 -9.56
N TRP A 103 -10.14 -11.06 -9.48
CA TRP A 103 -10.46 -9.78 -10.07
C TRP A 103 -10.80 -8.77 -8.99
N GLU A 104 -10.20 -7.59 -9.06
CA GLU A 104 -10.46 -6.45 -8.17
C GLU A 104 -10.83 -5.23 -9.02
N CYS A 105 -11.93 -4.53 -8.71
CA CYS A 105 -12.35 -3.33 -9.47
C CYS A 105 -12.88 -2.18 -8.61
N GLY A 106 -12.53 -2.15 -7.32
CA GLY A 106 -12.98 -1.14 -6.35
C GLY A 106 -14.39 -1.32 -5.81
N LYS A 107 -15.28 -1.97 -6.56
CA LYS A 107 -16.66 -2.27 -6.14
C LYS A 107 -16.85 -3.68 -5.62
N MET A 108 -16.08 -4.61 -6.18
CA MET A 108 -16.14 -6.01 -5.84
C MET A 108 -14.78 -6.65 -6.05
N THR A 109 -14.58 -7.74 -5.33
CA THR A 109 -13.53 -8.71 -5.59
C THR A 109 -14.20 -10.05 -5.91
N SER A 110 -13.85 -10.65 -7.03
CA SER A 110 -14.32 -11.97 -7.44
C SER A 110 -13.14 -12.90 -7.71
N CYS A 111 -13.41 -14.18 -7.85
CA CYS A 111 -12.42 -15.19 -8.19
C CYS A 111 -13.03 -16.28 -9.07
N GLU A 112 -12.21 -17.23 -9.53
CA GLU A 112 -12.65 -18.30 -10.43
C GLU A 112 -13.77 -19.16 -9.84
N SER A 113 -13.85 -19.27 -8.51
CA SER A 113 -14.85 -20.07 -7.80
C SER A 113 -16.09 -19.30 -7.35
N ALA A 114 -16.02 -17.95 -7.30
CA ALA A 114 -17.09 -17.14 -6.74
C ALA A 114 -17.19 -15.74 -7.36
N ASP A 115 -18.42 -15.35 -7.68
CA ASP A 115 -18.74 -14.03 -8.25
C ASP A 115 -18.48 -12.87 -7.28
N GLN A 116 -18.51 -13.13 -5.96
CA GLN A 116 -18.19 -12.14 -4.94
C GLN A 116 -17.61 -12.78 -3.68
N ILE A 117 -16.42 -12.35 -3.27
CA ILE A 117 -15.77 -12.83 -2.05
C ILE A 117 -16.30 -12.05 -0.84
N HIS A 118 -17.03 -12.74 0.04
CA HIS A 118 -17.84 -12.16 1.13
C HIS A 118 -17.09 -11.81 2.44
N ASN A 119 -15.76 -11.94 2.52
CA ASN A 119 -14.94 -11.55 3.69
C ASN A 119 -14.83 -10.01 3.88
N ALA A 120 -15.96 -9.31 3.70
CA ALA A 120 -16.09 -7.88 3.42
C ALA A 120 -16.01 -6.93 4.62
N VAL A 121 -16.06 -7.41 5.87
CA VAL A 121 -16.18 -6.50 7.04
C VAL A 121 -14.89 -5.70 7.30
N SER A 122 -13.72 -6.23 6.95
CA SER A 122 -12.43 -5.53 7.07
C SER A 122 -12.06 -4.69 5.83
N ARG A 123 -12.78 -4.89 4.71
CA ARG A 123 -12.44 -4.32 3.40
C ARG A 123 -12.92 -2.90 3.20
N ASP A 124 -14.02 -2.52 3.84
CA ASP A 124 -14.65 -1.19 3.70
C ASP A 124 -13.76 -0.02 4.21
N ARG A 125 -12.66 -0.32 4.90
CA ARG A 125 -11.74 0.69 5.47
C ARG A 125 -10.35 0.68 4.84
N ASN A 126 -10.09 -0.19 3.86
CA ASN A 126 -8.80 -0.22 3.18
C ASN A 126 -8.88 0.64 1.90
N PRO A 127 -8.22 1.81 1.84
CA PRO A 127 -8.24 2.67 0.66
C PRO A 127 -7.64 2.01 -0.60
N LEU A 128 -6.86 0.94 -0.46
CA LEU A 128 -6.32 0.18 -1.60
C LEU A 128 -7.39 -0.63 -2.33
N ASN A 129 -8.47 -0.98 -1.64
CA ASN A 129 -9.58 -1.73 -2.24
C ASN A 129 -10.55 -0.82 -3.01
N SER A 130 -10.18 0.45 -3.22
CA SER A 130 -10.98 1.42 -3.95
C SER A 130 -10.60 1.49 -5.41
N SER A 131 -11.58 1.81 -6.26
CA SER A 131 -11.34 2.14 -7.67
C SER A 131 -10.77 3.56 -7.86
N HIS A 132 -10.78 4.37 -6.81
CA HIS A 132 -10.35 5.77 -6.80
C HIS A 132 -9.63 6.08 -5.47
N PHE A 133 -8.46 5.47 -5.26
CA PHE A 133 -7.62 5.80 -4.10
C PHE A 133 -7.47 7.33 -3.94
N PRO A 134 -7.59 7.88 -2.70
CA PRO A 134 -7.75 7.19 -1.41
C PRO A 134 -9.20 7.05 -0.93
N ILE A 135 -10.20 7.26 -1.79
CA ILE A 135 -11.63 7.27 -1.41
C ILE A 135 -12.08 5.86 -1.04
N CYS A 136 -12.58 5.62 0.17
CA CYS A 136 -13.25 4.34 0.48
C CYS A 136 -14.70 4.42 -0.02
N ASP A 137 -15.10 3.53 -0.94
CA ASP A 137 -16.44 3.50 -1.56
C ASP A 137 -17.55 2.97 -0.59
N SER A 138 -17.41 3.18 0.72
CA SER A 138 -18.40 2.74 1.71
C SER A 138 -19.55 3.76 1.82
N SER A 139 -20.71 3.40 1.30
CA SER A 139 -21.96 4.18 1.29
C SER A 139 -22.61 4.41 2.68
N GLY A 140 -21.91 4.10 3.80
CA GLY A 140 -22.51 4.07 5.14
C GLY A 140 -21.77 4.81 6.27
N PHE A 141 -20.51 5.22 6.11
CA PHE A 141 -19.75 5.84 7.19
C PHE A 141 -18.91 7.03 6.70
N GLN A 142 -19.57 8.17 6.49
CA GLN A 142 -18.90 9.46 6.62
C GLN A 142 -18.51 9.60 8.10
N HIS A 143 -17.23 9.46 8.48
CA HIS A 143 -16.65 10.31 9.54
C HIS A 143 -15.15 10.17 9.87
N ASP A 144 -14.33 9.37 9.19
CA ASP A 144 -12.88 9.47 9.43
C ASP A 144 -11.99 9.46 8.19
N ASN A 145 -12.24 10.42 7.31
CA ASN A 145 -11.36 10.73 6.18
C ASN A 145 -9.94 11.12 6.65
N SER A 146 -9.69 11.41 7.94
CA SER A 146 -8.32 11.69 8.43
C SER A 146 -7.42 10.46 8.43
N SER A 147 -7.99 9.26 8.34
CA SER A 147 -7.26 7.99 8.50
C SER A 147 -6.60 7.48 7.22
N ALA A 148 -6.95 8.00 6.04
CA ALA A 148 -6.47 7.42 4.78
C ALA A 148 -4.95 7.57 4.60
N PHE A 149 -4.38 8.74 4.90
CA PHE A 149 -2.92 8.90 4.87
C PHE A 149 -2.23 8.08 5.97
N GLU A 150 -2.80 8.04 7.19
CA GLU A 150 -2.25 7.28 8.31
C GLU A 150 -2.18 5.79 7.96
N TYR A 151 -3.26 5.24 7.39
CA TYR A 151 -3.30 3.88 6.89
C TYR A 151 -2.29 3.65 5.75
N THR A 152 -2.29 4.53 4.75
CA THR A 152 -1.43 4.40 3.57
C THR A 152 0.04 4.37 3.97
N PHE A 153 0.49 5.32 4.80
CA PHE A 153 1.87 5.40 5.25
C PHE A 153 2.24 4.26 6.19
N THR A 154 1.33 3.84 7.07
CA THR A 154 1.50 2.65 7.93
C THR A 154 1.73 1.40 7.08
N GLN A 155 0.84 1.11 6.11
CA GLN A 155 0.98 -0.07 5.26
C GLN A 155 2.23 0.00 4.39
N TYR A 156 2.51 1.17 3.79
CA TYR A 156 3.67 1.37 2.93
C TYR A 156 4.99 1.17 3.68
N SER A 157 5.07 1.59 4.95
CA SER A 157 6.29 1.50 5.77
C SER A 157 6.81 0.06 5.94
N LYS A 158 5.89 -0.92 5.96
CA LYS A 158 6.17 -2.37 6.09
C LYS A 158 6.86 -2.96 4.86
N LEU A 159 6.72 -2.30 3.72
CA LEU A 159 7.09 -2.86 2.43
C LEU A 159 8.58 -2.77 2.16
N SER A 160 9.05 -3.74 1.38
CA SER A 160 10.45 -3.85 0.98
C SER A 160 10.69 -3.15 -0.36
N LEU A 161 11.80 -2.42 -0.44
CA LEU A 161 12.31 -1.83 -1.67
C LEU A 161 13.68 -2.46 -1.96
N THR A 162 13.94 -2.76 -3.24
CA THR A 162 15.26 -3.24 -3.70
C THR A 162 16.37 -2.26 -3.31
N TYR A 163 16.08 -0.96 -3.44
CA TYR A 163 16.94 0.14 -3.02
C TYR A 163 16.15 0.98 -2.01
N PRO A 164 16.43 0.86 -0.70
CA PRO A 164 15.68 1.56 0.34
C PRO A 164 15.66 3.08 0.17
N GLU A 165 16.70 3.67 -0.41
CA GLU A 165 16.81 5.10 -0.71
C GLU A 165 15.77 5.59 -1.72
N ASP A 166 15.11 4.67 -2.44
CA ASP A 166 14.05 4.97 -3.39
C ASP A 166 12.73 5.32 -2.73
N ARG A 167 12.59 5.06 -1.43
CA ARG A 167 11.35 5.22 -0.67
C ARG A 167 10.57 6.52 -0.95
N PRO A 168 11.15 7.72 -0.80
CA PRO A 168 10.44 8.96 -1.09
C PRO A 168 9.98 9.08 -2.56
N LEU A 169 10.71 8.49 -3.51
CA LEU A 169 10.32 8.48 -4.92
C LEU A 169 9.22 7.44 -5.20
N ALA A 170 9.30 6.29 -4.53
CA ALA A 170 8.42 5.15 -4.73
C ALA A 170 7.03 5.29 -4.09
N ILE A 171 6.79 6.38 -3.36
CA ILE A 171 5.50 6.73 -2.77
C ILE A 171 4.90 8.00 -3.40
N THR A 172 5.66 8.73 -4.22
CA THR A 172 5.26 10.06 -4.71
C THR A 172 3.87 10.06 -5.34
N GLY A 173 3.52 9.07 -6.18
CA GLY A 173 2.18 9.03 -6.79
C GLY A 173 1.04 8.83 -5.78
N LEU A 174 1.29 8.23 -4.63
CA LEU A 174 0.32 8.13 -3.54
C LEU A 174 0.22 9.43 -2.75
N GLU A 175 1.35 10.09 -2.49
CA GLU A 175 1.37 11.42 -1.89
C GLU A 175 0.62 12.43 -2.76
N THR A 176 0.85 12.47 -4.08
CA THR A 176 0.11 13.33 -5.02
C THR A 176 -1.41 13.12 -4.91
N ARG A 177 -1.86 11.86 -4.88
CA ARG A 177 -3.30 11.57 -4.72
C ARG A 177 -3.86 12.00 -3.37
N LEU A 178 -3.07 11.89 -2.31
CA LEU A 178 -3.46 12.38 -0.98
C LEU A 178 -3.50 13.91 -0.95
N GLU A 179 -2.55 14.60 -1.58
CA GLU A 179 -2.53 16.05 -1.75
C GLU A 179 -3.80 16.57 -2.41
N ASP A 180 -4.16 15.99 -3.55
CA ASP A 180 -5.37 16.31 -4.28
C ASP A 180 -6.63 16.04 -3.45
N PHE A 181 -6.72 14.85 -2.85
CA PHE A 181 -7.88 14.43 -2.07
C PHE A 181 -8.13 15.33 -0.86
N TYR A 182 -7.08 15.70 -0.13
CA TYR A 182 -7.20 16.57 1.04
C TYR A 182 -7.19 18.06 0.71
N THR A 183 -6.89 18.41 -0.54
CA THR A 183 -6.63 19.77 -1.00
C THR A 183 -5.55 20.43 -0.13
N THR A 184 -4.37 19.81 -0.10
CA THR A 184 -3.25 20.22 0.75
C THR A 184 -1.92 19.98 0.03
N THR A 185 -0.83 20.51 0.58
CA THR A 185 0.53 20.20 0.11
C THR A 185 1.11 19.08 0.97
N SER A 186 2.00 18.28 0.39
CA SER A 186 2.76 17.26 1.11
C SER A 186 4.27 17.44 0.93
N ALA A 187 5.01 17.03 1.95
CA ALA A 187 6.45 16.89 1.86
C ALA A 187 6.92 15.82 2.84
N HIS A 188 7.67 14.83 2.34
CA HIS A 188 8.32 13.80 3.15
C HIS A 188 7.36 13.10 4.13
N GLY A 189 6.15 12.75 3.69
CA GLY A 189 5.16 12.05 4.51
C GLY A 189 4.39 12.94 5.48
N ILE A 190 4.47 14.26 5.30
CA ILE A 190 3.69 15.25 6.06
C ILE A 190 2.67 15.90 5.13
N LEU A 191 1.41 15.89 5.53
CA LEU A 191 0.36 16.67 4.88
C LEU A 191 0.15 17.96 5.66
N GLU A 192 0.29 19.12 5.02
CA GLU A 192 0.24 20.43 5.70
C GLU A 192 -1.04 20.62 6.52
N LYS A 193 -2.20 20.28 5.96
CA LYS A 193 -3.51 20.35 6.62
C LYS A 193 -3.62 19.45 7.86
N PHE A 194 -2.84 18.37 7.90
CA PHE A 194 -2.78 17.41 9.01
C PHE A 194 -1.41 17.40 9.69
N PHE A 195 -0.66 18.50 9.61
CA PHE A 195 0.73 18.58 10.08
C PHE A 195 0.95 17.95 11.46
N HIS A 196 0.08 18.31 12.42
CA HIS A 196 0.14 17.78 13.78
C HIS A 196 -0.07 16.27 13.84
N LYS A 197 -1.00 15.69 13.07
CA LYS A 197 -1.23 14.24 13.01
C LYS A 197 -0.14 13.51 12.24
N SER A 198 0.33 14.08 11.13
CA SER A 198 1.39 13.49 10.32
C SER A 198 2.69 13.31 11.10
N LEU A 199 2.93 14.10 12.16
CA LEU A 199 4.06 13.96 13.07
C LEU A 199 3.85 12.96 14.22
N LEU A 200 2.65 12.40 14.40
CA LEU A 200 2.33 11.44 15.48
C LEU A 200 2.66 9.98 15.11
N TRP A 201 3.45 9.77 14.07
CA TRP A 201 3.96 8.45 13.75
C TRP A 201 4.91 7.97 14.87
N HIS A 202 4.95 6.66 15.09
CA HIS A 202 5.86 5.99 16.02
C HIS A 202 6.28 4.64 15.43
N ARG A 203 7.38 4.07 15.91
CA ARG A 203 7.74 2.67 15.57
C ARG A 203 6.75 1.69 16.18
N VAL A 204 6.41 0.64 15.44
CA VAL A 204 5.53 -0.44 15.96
C VAL A 204 6.31 -1.47 16.75
N GLU A 205 7.49 -1.85 16.26
CA GLU A 205 8.34 -2.86 16.89
C GLU A 205 9.37 -2.24 17.86
N ASP A 206 9.75 -3.01 18.89
CA ASP A 206 10.71 -2.59 19.90
C ASP A 206 12.16 -2.58 19.39
N ASP A 207 12.46 -3.38 18.36
CA ASP A 207 13.79 -3.57 17.77
C ASP A 207 14.34 -2.33 17.01
N GLY A 208 13.55 -1.24 16.97
CA GLY A 208 13.96 0.05 16.42
C GLY A 208 13.80 0.16 14.91
N LEU A 209 13.80 1.39 14.40
CA LEU A 209 13.79 1.66 12.96
C LEU A 209 15.21 1.81 12.43
N VAL A 210 15.50 1.22 11.27
CA VAL A 210 16.83 1.27 10.66
C VAL A 210 16.92 2.47 9.73
N ARG A 211 17.80 3.42 10.04
CA ARG A 211 18.01 4.59 9.18
C ARG A 211 18.50 4.16 7.79
N ILE A 212 17.87 4.71 6.76
CA ILE A 212 18.28 4.53 5.37
C ILE A 212 19.45 5.48 5.10
N GLU A 213 20.53 4.91 4.61
CA GLU A 213 21.70 5.64 4.17
C GLU A 213 21.70 5.77 2.63
N GLY A 214 22.49 6.71 2.12
CA GLY A 214 22.69 6.81 0.66
C GLY A 214 21.52 7.43 -0.10
N PHE A 215 20.66 8.22 0.56
CA PHE A 215 19.78 9.14 -0.14
C PHE A 215 20.63 10.07 -1.02
N LYS A 216 20.63 9.82 -2.33
CA LYS A 216 21.53 10.46 -3.30
C LYS A 216 21.32 11.98 -3.35
N ASP A 217 20.35 12.43 -4.15
CA ASP A 217 19.99 13.85 -4.28
C ASP A 217 18.65 14.18 -3.59
N LEU A 218 18.16 13.28 -2.73
CA LEU A 218 16.94 13.47 -1.97
C LEU A 218 17.33 13.82 -0.54
N SER A 219 17.19 15.09 -0.15
CA SER A 219 17.35 15.48 1.25
C SER A 219 16.12 15.03 2.03
N VAL A 220 16.17 13.84 2.63
CA VAL A 220 15.08 13.33 3.47
C VAL A 220 15.32 13.76 4.92
N PRO A 221 14.41 14.55 5.53
CA PRO A 221 14.57 15.01 6.90
C PRO A 221 14.60 13.86 7.91
N THR A 222 15.43 13.97 8.94
CA THR A 222 15.59 12.92 9.97
C THR A 222 14.37 12.71 10.86
N TRP A 223 13.44 13.65 10.87
CA TRP A 223 12.17 13.55 11.59
C TRP A 223 11.08 12.87 10.75
N SER A 224 11.31 12.63 9.46
CA SER A 224 10.37 11.94 8.59
C SER A 224 10.54 10.44 8.75
N TRP A 225 9.42 9.71 8.84
CA TRP A 225 9.43 8.25 8.82
C TRP A 225 10.05 7.69 7.53
N MET A 226 10.02 8.45 6.43
CA MET A 226 10.63 8.05 5.16
C MET A 226 12.15 7.84 5.25
N ALA A 227 12.79 8.42 6.27
CA ALA A 227 14.22 8.24 6.51
C ALA A 227 14.58 6.86 7.08
N TYR A 228 13.60 6.00 7.45
CA TYR A 228 13.87 4.77 8.19
C TYR A 228 13.08 3.56 7.72
N ARG A 229 13.72 2.39 7.58
CA ARG A 229 13.08 1.08 7.38
C ARG A 229 12.46 0.57 8.68
N GLY A 230 11.32 -0.11 8.55
CA GLY A 230 10.56 -0.68 9.64
C GLY A 230 9.14 -0.16 9.66
N GLU A 231 8.27 -0.88 10.36
CA GLU A 231 6.86 -0.55 10.46
C GLU A 231 6.63 0.66 11.38
N ILE A 232 5.87 1.63 10.89
CA ILE A 232 5.36 2.75 11.67
C ILE A 232 3.87 2.57 11.95
N GLY A 233 3.39 3.18 13.03
CA GLY A 233 1.98 3.35 13.34
C GLY A 233 1.68 4.79 13.71
N TYR A 234 0.39 5.16 13.74
CA TYR A 234 -0.07 6.47 14.18
C TYR A 234 -0.82 6.37 15.50
N CYS A 235 -0.58 7.35 16.39
CA CYS A 235 -1.26 7.40 17.68
C CYS A 235 -2.74 7.77 17.52
N ALA A 236 -3.65 6.92 18.01
CA ALA A 236 -5.06 7.29 18.13
C ALA A 236 -5.24 8.42 19.16
N LEU A 237 -5.71 9.59 18.71
CA LEU A 237 -6.13 10.64 19.62
C LEU A 237 -7.45 10.24 20.30
N PRO A 238 -7.61 10.39 21.63
CA PRO A 238 -8.85 10.05 22.32
C PRO A 238 -10.04 10.83 21.73
N THR A 239 -11.05 10.10 21.23
CA THR A 239 -12.23 10.65 20.54
C THR A 239 -13.23 11.37 21.45
N ARG A 240 -13.12 11.21 22.78
CA ARG A 240 -13.93 11.96 23.77
C ARG A 240 -13.07 12.96 24.53
N TRP A 241 -13.12 14.21 24.08
CA TRP A 241 -12.69 15.35 24.87
C TRP A 241 -13.73 15.61 25.99
N ASN A 242 -13.53 15.01 27.16
CA ASN A 242 -14.11 15.60 28.37
C ASN A 242 -13.29 16.87 28.64
N GLY A 243 -13.91 18.05 28.50
CA GLY A 243 -13.28 19.38 28.49
C GLY A 243 -12.45 19.81 29.72
N LYS A 244 -11.99 18.86 30.53
CA LYS A 244 -11.16 19.02 31.71
C LYS A 244 -9.65 18.88 31.43
N LYS A 245 -9.21 18.30 30.30
CA LYS A 245 -7.79 18.28 29.92
C LYS A 245 -7.51 19.31 28.83
N LYS A 246 -6.63 20.28 29.14
CA LYS A 246 -6.12 21.25 28.16
C LYS A 246 -5.35 20.50 27.08
N LEU A 247 -5.50 20.91 25.82
CA LEU A 247 -4.79 20.33 24.66
C LEU A 247 -3.28 20.19 24.94
N ASN A 248 -2.70 21.17 25.62
CA ASN A 248 -1.30 21.17 26.03
C ASN A 248 -0.96 20.04 27.01
N SER A 249 -1.83 19.67 27.96
CA SER A 249 -1.53 18.56 28.87
C SER A 249 -1.63 17.21 28.18
N LEU A 250 -2.51 17.09 27.19
CA LEU A 250 -2.67 15.86 26.40
C LEU A 250 -1.53 15.69 25.40
N MET A 251 -1.12 16.78 24.75
CA MET A 251 0.11 16.83 23.96
C MET A 251 1.29 16.49 24.87
N THR A 252 1.45 17.09 26.05
CA THR A 252 2.52 16.70 26.98
C THR A 252 2.42 15.24 27.42
N ASP A 253 1.24 14.67 27.67
CA ASP A 253 1.06 13.25 28.02
C ASP A 253 1.44 12.33 26.84
N LEU A 254 1.03 12.66 25.61
CA LEU A 254 1.36 11.92 24.40
C LEU A 254 2.84 12.07 24.04
N THR A 255 3.38 13.29 24.06
CA THR A 255 4.80 13.54 23.88
C THR A 255 5.60 12.83 24.98
N ARG A 256 5.15 12.79 26.24
CA ARG A 256 5.86 12.03 27.29
C ARG A 256 5.75 10.52 27.11
N LYS A 257 4.63 10.01 26.59
CA LYS A 257 4.41 8.58 26.33
C LYS A 257 5.11 8.09 25.05
N TYR A 258 5.25 8.95 24.05
CA TYR A 258 5.70 8.59 22.70
C TYR A 258 6.97 9.31 22.22
N ALA A 259 7.50 10.35 22.90
CA ALA A 259 8.74 11.03 22.47
C ALA A 259 9.98 10.15 22.58
N HIS A 260 9.94 9.08 23.38
CA HIS A 260 11.00 8.09 23.43
C HIS A 260 11.01 7.16 22.21
N LEU A 261 9.89 7.08 21.46
CA LEU A 261 9.70 6.12 20.37
C LEU A 261 10.12 6.65 19.00
N ASN A 262 10.33 7.97 18.85
CA ASN A 262 10.59 8.57 17.54
C ASN A 262 12.07 8.57 17.13
N LEU A 263 13.03 8.49 18.07
CA LEU A 263 14.43 8.84 17.78
C LEU A 263 15.51 8.07 18.59
N ARG A 264 15.28 6.82 19.01
CA ARG A 264 16.36 5.95 19.53
C ARG A 264 16.30 4.55 18.95
#